data_AF-A0A146LAQ9-F1
#
_entry.id   AF-A0A146LAQ9-F1
#
_cell.length_a   1.000
_cell.length_b   1.000
_cell.length_c   1.000
_cell.angle_alpha   90.00
_cell.angle_beta   90.00
_cell.angle_gamma   90.00
#
_symmetry.space_group_name_H-M   'P 1'
#
loop_
_entity.id
_entity.type
_entity.pdbx_description
1 polymer ?
#
loop_
_entity_poly.entity_id
_entity_poly.type
_entity_poly.pdbx_seq_one_letter_code
_entity_poly.pdbx_strand_id
1 'polypeptide(L)'
;MLVGDIYGADYKAHGLDSELLASAFGKVCDSAKKGQALNFNEADVARSLLFTISNDIGQIASLYAMMHNLKKVYFGGYFLRNHPLTMHTVSFAINYWSKGQVQSLFLRHEGYLGAIGAFLKGTEQDGEDYSWAENYAGSSALEPQPAVWMDSLKNDSYCVSQLELDREVQRTFCPLLSDPAQYIPDTVDLNADHEARTYWLDCFESTIDKFVDAAVASQADDETAVERATHFKEKYIKRLQHLRNHPFAYGNLTVRNLLETIQHCMKEFDFPDPYISVKQSENEASLSQLQSRLEYLDSLPFPQQYNELVVGMLAGNMFDWGAKAIVDIMKSEEFGLSEAVRKIPDRPWVIDDLDVWIERLQCPPHQQAAIFIDNSGVDIILGILPFARFLLSRGTKVMLCANSEPALNDVTFKELEVILHQAGMICPKIKKAVDEKRLIAMETAQIGPCLDLSRLDSKLAKAMINVDLLVIEGMGRTVHTNLNANFTCESLRVAVIKNKWLAQRLGGDMFAAVFKYTPPMLKN
;
A
#
# COMPACT_ATOMS: atom_id res chain seq x y z
N MET A 1 29.61 -29.98 -11.55
CA MET A 1 31.01 -29.64 -11.87
C MET A 1 31.10 -28.14 -11.92
N LEU A 2 31.90 -27.56 -11.03
CA LEU A 2 32.09 -26.13 -10.89
C LEU A 2 33.33 -25.68 -11.69
N VAL A 3 33.47 -24.37 -11.89
CA VAL A 3 34.68 -23.78 -12.48
C VAL A 3 35.92 -24.15 -11.67
N GLY A 4 35.83 -24.15 -10.35
CA GLY A 4 36.91 -24.58 -9.46
C GLY A 4 37.27 -26.07 -9.60
N ASP A 5 36.33 -26.94 -9.96
CA ASP A 5 36.63 -28.36 -10.25
C ASP A 5 37.52 -28.50 -11.52
N ILE A 6 37.47 -27.52 -12.44
CA ILE A 6 38.22 -27.53 -13.70
C ILE A 6 39.57 -26.82 -13.54
N TYR A 7 39.56 -25.64 -12.92
CA TYR A 7 40.73 -24.74 -12.85
C TYR A 7 41.43 -24.72 -11.48
N GLY A 8 40.87 -25.35 -10.46
CA GLY A 8 41.40 -25.39 -9.09
C GLY A 8 41.24 -24.10 -8.28
N ALA A 9 40.81 -23.01 -8.91
CA ALA A 9 40.57 -21.69 -8.32
C ALA A 9 39.67 -20.85 -9.24
N ASP A 10 39.42 -19.59 -8.87
CA ASP A 10 38.69 -18.64 -9.71
C ASP A 10 39.39 -18.45 -11.06
N TYR A 11 38.61 -18.41 -12.13
CA TYR A 11 39.13 -18.17 -13.46
C TYR A 11 39.09 -16.67 -13.79
N LYS A 12 40.05 -15.94 -13.18
CA LYS A 12 40.14 -14.47 -13.23
C LYS A 12 40.21 -13.89 -14.64
N ALA A 13 40.79 -14.61 -15.60
CA ALA A 13 40.93 -14.16 -16.99
C ALA A 13 39.58 -13.85 -17.67
N HIS A 14 38.51 -14.53 -17.25
CA HIS A 14 37.15 -14.31 -17.76
C HIS A 14 36.16 -13.89 -16.66
N GLY A 15 36.67 -13.57 -15.46
CA GLY A 15 35.85 -13.16 -14.32
C GLY A 15 34.88 -14.24 -13.83
N LEU A 16 35.21 -15.53 -13.98
CA LEU A 16 34.36 -16.63 -13.50
C LEU A 16 34.79 -17.04 -12.09
N ASP A 17 33.83 -17.03 -11.17
CA ASP A 17 34.00 -17.49 -9.79
C ASP A 17 34.18 -19.01 -9.72
N SER A 18 35.02 -19.50 -8.80
CA SER A 18 35.26 -20.94 -8.64
C SER A 18 34.02 -21.73 -8.22
N GLU A 19 33.05 -21.12 -7.55
CA GLU A 19 31.78 -21.73 -7.16
C GLU A 19 30.75 -21.76 -8.30
N LEU A 20 31.02 -21.11 -9.43
CA LEU A 20 30.11 -21.09 -10.57
C LEU A 20 29.93 -22.49 -11.18
N LEU A 21 28.68 -22.86 -11.48
CA LEU A 21 28.37 -24.11 -12.14
C LEU A 21 28.86 -24.10 -13.60
N ALA A 22 29.81 -24.98 -13.93
CA ALA A 22 30.31 -25.17 -15.30
C ALA A 22 29.52 -26.25 -16.07
N SER A 23 29.14 -27.34 -15.39
CA SER A 23 28.31 -28.40 -15.96
C SER A 23 27.57 -29.16 -14.86
N ALA A 24 26.24 -29.23 -14.95
CA ALA A 24 25.39 -29.91 -13.96
C ALA A 24 25.73 -31.41 -13.85
N PHE A 25 25.79 -32.13 -14.98
CA PHE A 25 26.09 -33.57 -15.02
C PHE A 25 27.56 -33.91 -15.29
N GLY A 26 28.46 -32.91 -15.33
CA GLY A 26 29.86 -33.11 -15.74
C GLY A 26 30.60 -34.18 -14.94
N LYS A 27 30.36 -34.28 -13.61
CA LYS A 27 31.00 -35.29 -12.75
C LYS A 27 30.52 -36.71 -13.07
N VAL A 28 29.22 -36.88 -13.38
CA VAL A 28 28.64 -38.16 -13.81
C VAL A 28 29.25 -38.59 -15.13
N CYS A 29 29.34 -37.68 -16.10
CA CYS A 29 29.94 -37.97 -17.40
C CYS A 29 31.44 -38.33 -17.29
N ASP A 30 32.19 -37.64 -16.42
CA ASP A 30 33.61 -37.92 -16.20
C ASP A 30 33.83 -39.28 -15.52
N SER A 31 33.06 -39.61 -14.47
CA SER A 31 33.09 -40.92 -13.83
C SER A 31 32.70 -42.05 -14.79
N ALA A 32 31.69 -41.84 -15.64
CA ALA A 32 31.29 -42.80 -16.66
C ALA A 32 32.40 -43.04 -17.70
N LYS A 33 33.08 -41.98 -18.17
CA LYS A 33 34.24 -42.10 -19.07
C LYS A 33 35.43 -42.82 -18.43
N LYS A 34 35.63 -42.64 -17.12
CA LYS A 34 36.70 -43.29 -16.34
C LYS A 34 36.35 -44.71 -15.90
N GLY A 35 35.19 -45.25 -16.28
CA GLY A 35 34.75 -46.61 -15.92
C GLY A 35 34.48 -46.80 -14.42
N GLN A 36 34.21 -45.73 -13.69
CA GLN A 36 33.93 -45.78 -12.26
C GLN A 36 32.48 -46.20 -12.00
N ALA A 37 32.22 -46.90 -10.89
CA ALA A 37 30.87 -47.23 -10.47
C ALA A 37 30.06 -45.95 -10.20
N LEU A 38 28.93 -45.79 -10.89
CA LEU A 38 28.05 -44.63 -10.78
C LEU A 38 27.11 -44.77 -9.57
N ASN A 39 27.68 -44.79 -8.36
CA ASN A 39 26.92 -44.79 -7.12
C ASN A 39 26.65 -43.35 -6.68
N PHE A 40 25.76 -42.65 -7.39
CA PHE A 40 25.31 -41.31 -7.01
C PHE A 40 24.00 -41.38 -6.23
N ASN A 41 23.82 -40.46 -5.28
CA ASN A 41 22.56 -40.32 -4.58
C ASN A 41 21.48 -39.78 -5.55
N GLU A 42 20.29 -40.38 -5.54
CA GLU A 42 19.15 -39.93 -6.36
C GLU A 42 18.82 -38.44 -6.11
N ALA A 43 18.97 -37.98 -4.86
CA ALA A 43 18.77 -36.56 -4.52
C ALA A 43 19.74 -35.63 -5.25
N ASP A 44 21.01 -36.04 -5.45
CA ASP A 44 22.01 -35.25 -6.17
C ASP A 44 21.74 -35.20 -7.67
N VAL A 45 21.23 -36.30 -8.23
CA VAL A 45 20.79 -36.38 -9.63
C VAL A 45 19.59 -35.46 -9.86
N ALA A 46 18.58 -35.53 -9.00
CA ALA A 46 17.40 -34.66 -9.08
C ALA A 46 17.77 -33.17 -8.94
N ARG A 47 18.66 -32.83 -7.99
CA ARG A 47 19.17 -31.46 -7.83
C ARG A 47 19.94 -30.97 -9.05
N SER A 48 20.76 -31.83 -9.66
CA SER A 48 21.50 -31.48 -10.89
C SER A 48 20.56 -31.26 -12.07
N LEU A 49 19.50 -32.06 -12.18
CA LEU A 49 18.47 -31.88 -13.19
C LEU A 49 17.72 -30.55 -13.01
N LEU A 50 17.32 -30.23 -11.77
CA LEU A 50 16.70 -28.96 -11.42
C LEU A 50 17.58 -27.78 -11.84
N PHE A 51 18.86 -27.81 -11.47
CA PHE A 51 19.81 -26.75 -11.87
C PHE A 51 19.96 -26.63 -13.38
N THR A 52 19.99 -27.74 -14.11
CA THR A 52 20.08 -27.72 -15.58
C THR A 52 18.89 -26.98 -16.17
N ILE A 53 17.68 -27.44 -15.85
CA ILE A 53 16.43 -26.88 -16.39
C ILE A 53 16.27 -25.41 -15.99
N SER A 54 16.48 -25.08 -14.71
CA SER A 54 16.33 -23.70 -14.22
C SER A 54 17.36 -22.73 -14.82
N ASN A 55 18.61 -23.16 -15.02
CA ASN A 55 19.63 -22.33 -15.67
C ASN A 55 19.31 -22.12 -17.16
N ASP A 56 18.87 -23.15 -17.87
CA ASP A 56 18.48 -23.03 -19.28
C ASP A 56 17.32 -22.04 -19.43
N ILE A 57 16.29 -22.14 -18.58
CA ILE A 57 15.17 -21.19 -18.52
C ILE A 57 15.70 -19.77 -18.27
N GLY A 58 16.52 -19.58 -17.23
CA GLY A 58 17.04 -18.27 -16.86
C GLY A 58 17.95 -17.65 -17.91
N GLN A 59 18.77 -18.45 -18.58
CA GLN A 59 19.65 -17.99 -19.66
C GLN A 59 18.84 -17.54 -20.88
N ILE A 60 17.91 -18.38 -21.37
CA ILE A 60 17.08 -18.05 -22.51
C ILE A 60 16.25 -16.79 -22.22
N ALA A 61 15.60 -16.74 -21.06
CA ALA A 61 14.80 -15.58 -20.64
C ALA A 61 15.64 -14.30 -20.57
N SER A 62 16.84 -14.37 -19.99
CA SER A 62 17.77 -13.24 -19.88
C SER A 62 18.22 -12.75 -21.26
N LEU A 63 18.56 -13.66 -22.18
CA LEU A 63 18.94 -13.32 -23.55
C LEU A 63 17.83 -12.57 -24.28
N TYR A 64 16.60 -13.08 -24.26
CA TYR A 64 15.46 -12.42 -24.89
C TYR A 64 15.17 -11.05 -24.25
N ALA A 65 15.22 -10.97 -22.91
CA ALA A 65 15.00 -9.71 -22.20
C ALA A 65 16.03 -8.65 -22.59
N MET A 66 17.32 -9.01 -22.60
CA MET A 66 18.40 -8.12 -23.00
C MET A 66 18.30 -7.71 -24.48
N MET A 67 17.98 -8.64 -25.38
CA MET A 67 17.80 -8.36 -26.81
C MET A 67 16.71 -7.31 -27.08
N HIS A 68 15.64 -7.31 -26.28
CA HIS A 68 14.51 -6.40 -26.43
C HIS A 68 14.51 -5.23 -25.43
N ASN A 69 15.61 -5.02 -24.70
CA ASN A 69 15.73 -4.00 -23.65
C ASN A 69 14.62 -4.07 -22.57
N LEU A 70 14.14 -5.27 -22.27
CA LEU A 70 13.15 -5.52 -21.23
C LEU A 70 13.85 -5.59 -19.86
N LYS A 71 13.32 -4.85 -18.89
CA LYS A 71 13.87 -4.82 -17.51
C LYS A 71 13.24 -5.84 -16.57
N LYS A 72 12.12 -6.43 -16.95
CA LYS A 72 11.31 -7.34 -16.12
C LYS A 72 10.89 -8.54 -16.95
N VAL A 73 11.01 -9.74 -16.37
CA VAL A 73 10.51 -11.00 -16.94
C VAL A 73 9.57 -11.64 -15.95
N TYR A 74 8.35 -11.94 -16.39
CA TYR A 74 7.33 -12.58 -15.57
C TYR A 74 7.29 -14.08 -15.87
N PHE A 75 7.34 -14.87 -14.81
CA PHE A 75 7.35 -16.31 -14.84
C PHE A 75 6.04 -16.87 -14.33
N GLY A 76 5.49 -17.81 -15.10
CA GLY A 76 4.39 -18.66 -14.73
C GLY A 76 4.68 -20.11 -15.10
N GLY A 77 3.96 -21.04 -14.47
CA GLY A 77 3.95 -22.46 -14.73
C GLY A 77 4.09 -23.26 -13.45
N TYR A 78 3.50 -24.46 -13.46
CA TYR A 78 3.52 -25.40 -12.34
C TYR A 78 4.93 -25.68 -11.79
N PHE A 79 5.96 -25.67 -12.64
CA PHE A 79 7.36 -25.86 -12.25
C PHE A 79 7.90 -24.76 -11.32
N LEU A 80 7.37 -23.54 -11.43
CA LEU A 80 7.83 -22.35 -10.70
C LEU A 80 6.87 -21.97 -9.56
N ARG A 81 5.59 -22.27 -9.71
CA ARG A 81 4.54 -21.93 -8.76
C ARG A 81 4.80 -22.56 -7.40
N ASN A 82 4.97 -21.73 -6.36
CA ASN A 82 5.14 -22.14 -4.96
C ASN A 82 6.36 -23.08 -4.73
N HIS A 83 7.38 -23.02 -5.60
CA HIS A 83 8.60 -23.80 -5.45
C HIS A 83 9.83 -22.88 -5.26
N PRO A 84 10.15 -22.49 -4.00
CA PRO A 84 11.20 -21.51 -3.70
C PRO A 84 12.57 -21.87 -4.29
N LEU A 85 12.94 -23.15 -4.29
CA LEU A 85 14.22 -23.63 -4.84
C LEU A 85 14.32 -23.35 -6.35
N THR A 86 13.25 -23.63 -7.09
CA THR A 86 13.20 -23.38 -8.53
C THR A 86 13.21 -21.90 -8.83
N MET A 87 12.37 -21.12 -8.13
CA MET A 87 12.30 -19.66 -8.26
C MET A 87 13.67 -19.02 -7.98
N HIS A 88 14.34 -19.44 -6.91
CA HIS A 88 15.67 -18.96 -6.55
C HIS A 88 16.70 -19.25 -7.64
N THR A 89 16.71 -20.49 -8.15
CA THR A 89 17.67 -20.91 -9.17
C THR A 89 17.48 -20.13 -10.48
N VAL A 90 16.24 -19.94 -10.94
CA VAL A 90 15.94 -19.13 -12.13
C VAL A 90 16.33 -17.67 -11.91
N SER A 91 16.03 -17.11 -10.73
CA SER A 91 16.38 -15.72 -10.39
C SER A 91 17.90 -15.51 -10.40
N PHE A 92 18.64 -16.46 -9.82
CA PHE A 92 20.11 -16.45 -9.82
C PHE A 92 20.64 -16.47 -11.25
N ALA A 93 20.14 -17.37 -12.10
CA ALA A 93 20.55 -17.47 -13.49
C ALA A 93 20.31 -16.17 -14.27
N ILE A 94 19.12 -15.57 -14.13
CA ILE A 94 18.82 -14.28 -14.79
C ILE A 94 19.75 -13.19 -14.31
N ASN A 95 19.92 -13.05 -13.00
CA ASN A 95 20.77 -12.02 -12.41
C ASN A 95 22.22 -12.17 -12.90
N TYR A 96 22.73 -13.41 -12.94
CA TYR A 96 24.07 -13.73 -13.44
C TYR A 96 24.24 -13.31 -14.91
N TRP A 97 23.35 -13.75 -15.80
CA TRP A 97 23.46 -13.48 -17.24
C TRP A 97 23.16 -12.02 -17.62
N SER A 98 22.26 -11.36 -16.89
CA SER A 98 21.89 -9.96 -17.12
C SER A 98 22.75 -8.96 -16.36
N LYS A 99 23.66 -9.42 -15.48
CA LYS A 99 24.42 -8.57 -14.54
C LYS A 99 23.49 -7.65 -13.72
N GLY A 100 22.36 -8.18 -13.29
CA GLY A 100 21.35 -7.45 -12.51
C GLY A 100 20.51 -6.43 -13.28
N GLN A 101 20.62 -6.37 -14.61
CA GLN A 101 19.81 -5.46 -15.43
C GLN A 101 18.35 -5.91 -15.58
N VAL A 102 18.09 -7.21 -15.40
CA VAL A 102 16.77 -7.82 -15.60
C VAL A 102 16.28 -8.41 -14.29
N GLN A 103 15.07 -8.04 -13.89
CA GLN A 103 14.39 -8.56 -12.72
C GLN A 103 13.48 -9.74 -13.10
N SER A 104 13.60 -10.85 -12.37
CA SER A 104 12.68 -11.98 -12.44
C SER A 104 11.52 -11.81 -11.47
N LEU A 105 10.29 -11.91 -11.98
CA LEU A 105 9.04 -11.82 -11.23
C LEU A 105 8.25 -13.10 -11.43
N PHE A 106 7.54 -13.58 -10.39
CA PHE A 106 6.80 -14.83 -10.44
C PHE A 106 5.32 -14.58 -10.16
N LEU A 107 4.46 -15.14 -11.01
CA LEU A 107 3.02 -14.99 -10.89
C LEU A 107 2.50 -15.90 -9.77
N ARG A 108 2.05 -15.28 -8.68
CA ARG A 108 1.48 -16.01 -7.54
C ARG A 108 0.11 -16.61 -7.85
N HIS A 109 -0.73 -15.85 -8.54
CA HIS A 109 -2.14 -16.19 -8.80
C HIS A 109 -2.39 -16.80 -10.18
N GLU A 110 -1.36 -17.25 -10.88
CA GLU A 110 -1.50 -17.69 -12.28
C GLU A 110 -2.50 -18.84 -12.47
N GLY A 111 -2.68 -19.71 -11.47
CA GLY A 111 -3.63 -20.81 -11.52
C GLY A 111 -5.08 -20.35 -11.65
N TYR A 112 -5.37 -19.12 -11.22
CA TYR A 112 -6.69 -18.51 -11.31
C TYR A 112 -6.96 -17.93 -12.70
N LEU A 113 -5.93 -17.53 -13.46
CA LEU A 113 -6.13 -16.88 -14.76
C LEU A 113 -6.95 -17.77 -15.71
N GLY A 114 -6.66 -19.07 -15.75
CA GLY A 114 -7.43 -20.03 -16.54
C GLY A 114 -8.85 -20.25 -16.01
N ALA A 115 -9.01 -20.38 -14.69
CA ALA A 115 -10.31 -20.60 -14.05
C ALA A 115 -11.24 -19.38 -14.19
N ILE A 116 -10.72 -18.17 -13.92
CA ILE A 116 -11.43 -16.90 -14.10
C ILE A 116 -11.79 -16.72 -15.57
N GLY A 117 -10.86 -16.97 -16.50
CA GLY A 117 -11.15 -16.87 -17.94
C GLY A 117 -12.26 -17.83 -18.39
N ALA A 118 -12.25 -19.07 -17.89
CA ALA A 118 -13.32 -20.04 -18.17
C ALA A 118 -14.66 -19.63 -17.55
N PHE A 119 -14.64 -19.10 -16.31
CA PHE A 119 -15.81 -18.59 -15.62
C PHE A 119 -16.44 -17.41 -16.38
N LEU A 120 -15.65 -16.38 -16.71
CA LEU A 120 -16.12 -15.20 -17.46
C LEU A 120 -16.68 -15.59 -18.84
N LYS A 121 -16.01 -16.52 -19.53
CA LYS A 121 -16.51 -17.06 -20.80
C LYS A 121 -17.82 -17.82 -20.63
N GLY A 122 -17.98 -18.57 -19.54
CA GLY A 122 -19.17 -19.36 -19.25
C GLY A 122 -20.36 -18.52 -18.79
N THR A 123 -20.13 -17.35 -18.19
CA THR A 123 -21.18 -16.43 -17.74
C THR A 123 -21.62 -15.42 -18.79
N GLU A 124 -21.03 -15.44 -19.99
CA GLU A 124 -21.22 -14.43 -21.05
C GLU A 124 -21.03 -12.99 -20.55
N GLN A 125 -20.24 -12.81 -19.49
CA GLN A 125 -19.93 -11.48 -18.95
C GLN A 125 -18.71 -10.91 -19.68
N ASP A 126 -18.81 -9.65 -20.08
CA ASP A 126 -17.64 -8.91 -20.57
C ASP A 126 -16.64 -8.78 -19.42
N GLY A 127 -15.47 -9.41 -19.58
CA GLY A 127 -14.40 -9.39 -18.59
C GLY A 127 -13.75 -8.02 -18.39
N GLU A 128 -14.13 -7.01 -19.19
CA GLU A 128 -13.55 -5.67 -19.14
C GLU A 128 -14.00 -4.87 -17.91
N ASP A 129 -15.15 -5.18 -17.32
CA ASP A 129 -15.71 -4.41 -16.19
C ASP A 129 -15.17 -4.82 -14.81
N TYR A 130 -14.40 -5.90 -14.74
CA TYR A 130 -13.97 -6.50 -13.47
C TYR A 130 -12.45 -6.50 -13.29
N SER A 131 -12.04 -6.35 -12.03
CA SER A 131 -10.69 -6.60 -11.53
C SER A 131 -10.75 -7.66 -10.43
N TRP A 132 -9.58 -8.14 -10.00
CA TRP A 132 -9.46 -9.08 -8.90
C TRP A 132 -8.41 -8.55 -7.91
N ALA A 133 -8.67 -8.74 -6.61
CA ALA A 133 -7.75 -8.39 -5.54
C ALA A 133 -7.58 -9.57 -4.59
N GLU A 134 -6.40 -9.70 -4.00
CA GLU A 134 -6.14 -10.76 -3.05
C GLU A 134 -6.76 -10.44 -1.70
N ASN A 135 -7.57 -11.37 -1.20
CA ASN A 135 -8.05 -11.34 0.16
C ASN A 135 -7.02 -11.99 1.09
N TYR A 136 -6.24 -11.16 1.78
CA TYR A 136 -5.19 -11.63 2.69
C TYR A 136 -5.71 -12.38 3.92
N ALA A 137 -6.98 -12.23 4.31
CA ALA A 137 -7.53 -12.93 5.46
C ALA A 137 -7.82 -14.41 5.12
N GLY A 138 -8.43 -14.65 3.95
CA GLY A 138 -8.76 -15.99 3.46
C GLY A 138 -7.61 -16.71 2.73
N SER A 139 -6.66 -15.96 2.18
CA SER A 139 -5.54 -16.56 1.43
C SER A 139 -4.59 -17.35 2.32
N SER A 140 -4.19 -18.52 1.85
CA SER A 140 -3.11 -19.34 2.39
C SER A 140 -1.74 -18.78 1.99
N ALA A 141 -0.75 -19.02 2.84
CA ALA A 141 0.63 -18.64 2.56
C ALA A 141 1.16 -19.38 1.32
N LEU A 142 2.23 -18.85 0.73
CA LEU A 142 3.21 -19.65 -0.02
C LEU A 142 3.88 -20.64 0.95
N GLU A 143 3.11 -21.59 1.47
CA GLU A 143 3.70 -22.70 2.21
C GLU A 143 4.55 -23.49 1.22
N PRO A 144 5.82 -23.79 1.54
CA PRO A 144 6.51 -24.85 0.84
C PRO A 144 5.75 -26.12 1.21
N GLN A 145 4.80 -26.54 0.36
CA GLN A 145 4.25 -27.87 0.49
C GLN A 145 5.46 -28.81 0.48
N PRO A 146 5.69 -29.62 1.52
CA PRO A 146 6.62 -30.72 1.35
C PRO A 146 6.08 -31.52 0.17
N ALA A 147 6.97 -31.99 -0.70
CA ALA A 147 6.63 -32.91 -1.77
C ALA A 147 6.07 -34.21 -1.17
N VAL A 148 4.81 -34.19 -0.74
CA VAL A 148 4.06 -35.35 -0.27
C VAL A 148 2.90 -35.52 -1.22
N TRP A 149 3.25 -35.80 -2.48
CA TRP A 149 2.32 -36.41 -3.43
C TRP A 149 2.32 -37.95 -3.31
N MET A 150 3.10 -38.52 -2.38
CA MET A 150 3.14 -39.97 -2.13
C MET A 150 3.40 -40.24 -0.64
N ASP A 151 2.36 -40.18 0.21
CA ASP A 151 2.09 -41.22 1.23
C ASP A 151 0.83 -40.94 2.10
N SER A 152 0.21 -39.76 1.99
CA SER A 152 -0.88 -39.36 2.89
C SER A 152 -2.28 -39.79 2.40
N LEU A 153 -2.48 -41.08 2.16
CA LEU A 153 -3.82 -41.68 1.94
C LEU A 153 -4.51 -42.09 3.26
N LYS A 154 -4.01 -41.65 4.43
CA LYS A 154 -4.44 -42.20 5.72
C LYS A 154 -4.85 -41.21 6.82
N ASN A 155 -4.99 -39.92 6.57
CA ASN A 155 -5.67 -39.03 7.55
C ASN A 155 -6.35 -37.83 6.88
N ASP A 156 -7.64 -37.68 7.16
CA ASP A 156 -8.58 -36.71 6.60
C ASP A 156 -8.34 -35.27 7.06
N SER A 157 -7.33 -34.60 6.52
CA SER A 157 -7.37 -33.13 6.38
C SER A 157 -6.52 -32.68 5.21
N TYR A 158 -7.11 -32.67 4.02
CA TYR A 158 -6.51 -32.03 2.85
C TYR A 158 -6.44 -30.52 3.10
N CYS A 159 -5.26 -30.00 3.46
CA CYS A 159 -5.01 -28.57 3.43
C CYS A 159 -4.74 -28.18 1.96
N VAL A 160 -5.79 -27.94 1.20
CA VAL A 160 -5.66 -27.35 -0.13
C VAL A 160 -5.21 -25.90 0.09
N SER A 161 -4.07 -25.52 -0.48
CA SER A 161 -3.65 -24.12 -0.50
C SER A 161 -4.72 -23.30 -1.22
N GLN A 162 -5.52 -22.58 -0.47
CA GLN A 162 -6.58 -21.71 -0.97
C GLN A 162 -5.98 -20.31 -1.17
N LEU A 163 -5.86 -19.84 -2.41
CA LEU A 163 -5.69 -18.40 -2.64
C LEU A 163 -7.11 -17.82 -2.74
N GLU A 164 -7.35 -16.68 -2.12
CA GLU A 164 -8.66 -16.05 -2.15
C GLU A 164 -8.57 -14.74 -2.90
N LEU A 165 -9.38 -14.62 -3.96
CA LEU A 165 -9.46 -13.44 -4.79
C LEU A 165 -10.89 -12.89 -4.73
N ASP A 166 -11.01 -11.65 -4.30
CA ASP A 166 -12.25 -10.90 -4.34
C ASP A 166 -12.42 -10.26 -5.72
N ARG A 167 -13.63 -10.36 -6.27
CA ARG A 167 -14.00 -9.68 -7.51
C ARG A 167 -14.26 -8.20 -7.21
N GLU A 168 -13.57 -7.33 -7.93
CA GLU A 168 -13.71 -5.88 -7.85
C GLU A 168 -14.21 -5.28 -9.17
N VAL A 169 -14.61 -4.02 -9.12
CA VAL A 169 -14.81 -3.21 -10.34
C VAL A 169 -13.44 -2.96 -10.99
N GLN A 170 -13.42 -2.82 -12.33
CA GLN A 170 -12.21 -2.48 -13.07
C GLN A 170 -11.47 -1.28 -12.44
N ARG A 171 -10.19 -1.48 -12.18
CA ARG A 171 -9.30 -0.46 -11.62
C ARG A 171 -8.35 0.05 -12.71
N THR A 172 -7.97 1.32 -12.62
CA THR A 172 -7.07 1.95 -13.61
C THR A 172 -5.98 2.76 -12.93
N PHE A 173 -4.89 3.01 -13.63
CA PHE A 173 -3.83 3.88 -13.14
C PHE A 173 -4.30 5.34 -13.09
N CYS A 174 -3.85 6.07 -12.07
CA CYS A 174 -4.00 7.51 -12.00
C CYS A 174 -3.33 8.17 -13.23
N PRO A 175 -4.05 8.99 -14.01
CA PRO A 175 -3.50 9.60 -15.23
C PRO A 175 -2.40 10.63 -14.94
N LEU A 176 -2.28 11.07 -13.68
CA LEU A 176 -1.30 12.06 -13.25
C LEU A 176 0.07 11.44 -12.92
N LEU A 177 0.20 10.11 -12.88
CA LEU A 177 1.47 9.44 -12.67
C LEU A 177 2.42 9.68 -13.85
N SER A 178 3.64 10.12 -13.56
CA SER A 178 4.63 10.42 -14.60
C SER A 178 5.11 9.17 -15.35
N ASP A 179 5.31 8.07 -14.60
CA ASP A 179 5.68 6.76 -15.13
C ASP A 179 4.87 5.67 -14.41
N PRO A 180 3.67 5.34 -14.90
CA PRO A 180 2.83 4.31 -14.31
C PRO A 180 3.49 2.92 -14.24
N ALA A 181 4.44 2.61 -15.13
CA ALA A 181 5.06 1.29 -15.21
C ALA A 181 6.14 1.06 -14.14
N GLN A 182 6.71 2.13 -13.59
CA GLN A 182 7.68 2.09 -12.48
C GLN A 182 7.11 2.62 -11.17
N TYR A 183 5.83 2.99 -11.13
CA TYR A 183 5.18 3.43 -9.91
C TYR A 183 5.14 2.30 -8.89
N ILE A 184 5.67 2.59 -7.70
CA ILE A 184 5.59 1.73 -6.52
C ILE A 184 4.92 2.59 -5.45
N PRO A 185 3.73 2.20 -4.95
CA PRO A 185 3.03 2.99 -3.95
C PRO A 185 3.81 3.03 -2.64
N ASP A 186 4.33 1.89 -2.19
CA ASP A 186 4.91 1.70 -0.86
C ASP A 186 6.30 2.33 -0.70
N THR A 187 6.50 3.07 0.40
CA THR A 187 7.78 3.75 0.69
C THR A 187 8.84 2.81 1.28
N VAL A 188 8.42 1.74 1.97
CA VAL A 188 9.32 0.80 2.66
C VAL A 188 8.98 -0.63 2.26
N ASP A 189 9.99 -1.35 1.76
CA ASP A 189 9.92 -2.78 1.50
C ASP A 189 10.40 -3.56 2.74
N LEU A 190 9.47 -4.17 3.49
CA LEU A 190 9.78 -4.91 4.71
C LEU A 190 10.44 -6.27 4.42
N ASN A 191 10.47 -6.71 3.15
CA ASN A 191 11.27 -7.88 2.80
C ASN A 191 12.76 -7.57 2.83
N ALA A 192 13.15 -6.40 2.32
CA ALA A 192 14.52 -5.93 2.28
C ALA A 192 14.99 -5.31 3.62
N ASP A 193 14.09 -4.60 4.32
CA ASP A 193 14.40 -3.87 5.54
C ASP A 193 14.04 -4.68 6.79
N HIS A 194 15.02 -5.47 7.28
CA HIS A 194 14.81 -6.35 8.43
C HIS A 194 14.45 -5.58 9.71
N GLU A 195 15.08 -4.43 9.96
CA GLU A 195 14.82 -3.63 11.15
C GLU A 195 13.38 -3.09 11.14
N ALA A 196 12.96 -2.52 10.00
CA ALA A 196 11.58 -2.06 9.84
C ALA A 196 10.59 -3.21 9.97
N ARG A 197 10.89 -4.38 9.40
CA ARG A 197 10.01 -5.55 9.49
C ARG A 197 9.77 -5.96 10.93
N THR A 198 10.83 -6.14 11.72
CA THR A 198 10.70 -6.52 13.13
C THR A 198 9.87 -5.48 13.88
N TYR A 199 10.20 -4.20 13.70
CA TYR A 199 9.48 -3.11 14.36
C TYR A 199 7.99 -3.10 14.03
N TRP A 200 7.62 -3.16 12.75
CA TRP A 200 6.21 -3.09 12.35
C TRP A 200 5.42 -4.31 12.80
N LEU A 201 5.98 -5.52 12.70
CA LEU A 201 5.31 -6.74 13.18
C LEU A 201 5.06 -6.66 14.70
N ASP A 202 6.04 -6.20 15.48
CA ASP A 202 5.88 -5.96 16.93
C ASP A 202 4.82 -4.88 17.20
N CYS A 203 4.86 -3.79 16.44
CA CYS A 203 3.92 -2.69 16.59
C CYS A 203 2.48 -3.18 16.37
N PHE A 204 2.21 -3.86 15.24
CA PHE A 204 0.88 -4.35 14.90
C PHE A 204 0.36 -5.40 15.88
N GLU A 205 1.23 -6.32 16.33
CA GLU A 205 0.88 -7.30 17.36
C GLU A 205 0.52 -6.63 18.69
N SER A 206 1.23 -5.57 19.08
CA SER A 206 0.94 -4.83 20.31
C SER A 206 -0.30 -3.93 20.24
N THR A 207 -0.77 -3.58 19.03
CA THR A 207 -1.92 -2.70 18.81
C THR A 207 -3.21 -3.44 18.52
N ILE A 208 -3.17 -4.75 18.27
CA ILE A 208 -4.35 -5.53 17.87
C ILE A 208 -5.50 -5.43 18.87
N ASP A 209 -5.18 -5.32 20.16
CA ASP A 209 -6.18 -5.16 21.22
C ASP A 209 -7.04 -3.91 21.03
N LYS A 210 -6.48 -2.83 20.48
CA LYS A 210 -7.24 -1.61 20.18
C LYS A 210 -8.32 -1.85 19.12
N PHE A 211 -8.02 -2.67 18.12
CA PHE A 211 -8.98 -3.04 17.07
C PHE A 211 -10.06 -3.98 17.61
N VAL A 212 -9.68 -4.89 18.52
CA VAL A 212 -10.62 -5.78 19.21
C VAL A 212 -11.59 -4.97 20.07
N ASP A 213 -11.08 -4.02 20.86
CA ASP A 213 -11.91 -3.15 21.69
C ASP A 213 -12.90 -2.33 20.84
N ALA A 214 -12.42 -1.77 19.72
CA ALA A 214 -13.28 -1.03 18.79
C ALA A 214 -14.35 -1.93 18.14
N ALA A 215 -13.98 -3.15 17.72
CA ALA A 215 -14.90 -4.12 17.15
C ALA A 215 -16.01 -4.50 18.14
N VAL A 216 -15.65 -4.84 19.39
CA VAL A 216 -16.63 -5.16 20.44
C VAL A 216 -17.53 -3.97 20.76
N ALA A 217 -16.96 -2.77 20.89
CA ALA A 217 -17.73 -1.56 21.17
C ALA A 217 -18.73 -1.21 20.06
N SER A 218 -18.39 -1.51 18.80
CA SER A 218 -19.24 -1.23 17.64
C SER A 218 -20.53 -2.07 17.60
N GLN A 219 -20.53 -3.23 18.25
CA GLN A 219 -21.64 -4.17 18.26
C GLN A 219 -21.92 -4.64 19.70
N ALA A 220 -21.98 -3.69 20.64
CA ALA A 220 -22.17 -3.97 22.07
C ALA A 220 -23.48 -4.72 22.39
N ASP A 221 -24.48 -4.63 21.51
CA ASP A 221 -25.77 -5.31 21.65
C ASP A 221 -25.76 -6.78 21.18
N ASP A 222 -24.69 -7.24 20.52
CA ASP A 222 -24.54 -8.61 20.04
C ASP A 222 -23.72 -9.47 21.01
N GLU A 223 -24.35 -10.49 21.59
CA GLU A 223 -23.73 -11.42 22.53
C GLU A 223 -22.53 -12.17 21.94
N THR A 224 -22.49 -12.33 20.61
CA THR A 224 -21.43 -13.07 19.91
C THR A 224 -20.25 -12.18 19.49
N ALA A 225 -20.34 -10.85 19.66
CA ALA A 225 -19.29 -9.92 19.26
C ALA A 225 -17.94 -10.18 19.96
N VAL A 226 -17.95 -10.48 21.26
CA VAL A 226 -16.73 -10.75 22.05
C VAL A 226 -16.02 -12.01 21.56
N GLU A 227 -16.78 -13.06 21.25
CA GLU A 227 -16.24 -14.32 20.73
C GLU A 227 -15.65 -14.12 19.32
N ARG A 228 -16.37 -13.46 18.42
CA ARG A 228 -15.86 -13.14 17.08
C ARG A 228 -14.60 -12.29 17.12
N ALA A 229 -14.56 -11.27 17.98
CA ALA A 229 -13.39 -10.40 18.13
C ALA A 229 -12.17 -11.16 18.68
N THR A 230 -12.40 -12.15 19.55
CA THR A 230 -11.33 -13.05 20.04
C THR A 230 -10.77 -13.91 18.91
N HIS A 231 -11.63 -14.54 18.09
CA HIS A 231 -11.21 -15.31 16.93
C HIS A 231 -10.48 -14.46 15.87
N PHE A 232 -10.94 -13.23 15.65
CA PHE A 232 -10.25 -12.21 14.84
C PHE A 232 -8.81 -11.99 15.32
N LYS A 233 -8.64 -11.71 16.62
CA LYS A 233 -7.32 -11.50 17.22
C LYS A 233 -6.41 -12.70 17.03
N GLU A 234 -6.90 -13.90 17.34
CA GLU A 234 -6.12 -15.13 17.21
C GLU A 234 -5.67 -15.38 15.76
N LYS A 235 -6.59 -15.19 14.79
CA LYS A 235 -6.29 -15.36 13.36
C LYS A 235 -5.22 -14.37 12.91
N TYR A 236 -5.35 -13.11 13.31
CA TYR A 236 -4.40 -12.06 12.92
C TYR A 236 -3.02 -12.26 13.56
N ILE A 237 -2.94 -12.63 14.85
CA ILE A 237 -1.66 -12.91 15.52
C ILE A 237 -0.94 -14.10 14.87
N LYS A 238 -1.66 -15.20 14.59
CA LYS A 238 -1.08 -16.36 13.88
C LYS A 238 -0.50 -15.94 12.52
N ARG A 239 -1.17 -15.02 11.82
CA ARG A 239 -0.70 -14.46 10.55
C ARG A 239 0.60 -13.66 10.70
N LEU A 240 0.67 -12.77 11.68
CA LEU A 240 1.89 -12.00 11.96
C LEU A 240 3.06 -12.91 12.33
N GLN A 241 2.84 -13.92 13.17
CA GLN A 241 3.85 -14.91 13.53
C GLN A 241 4.36 -15.69 12.32
N HIS A 242 3.48 -16.04 11.38
CA HIS A 242 3.89 -16.65 10.12
C HIS A 242 4.76 -15.71 9.28
N LEU A 243 4.36 -14.43 9.13
CA LEU A 243 5.12 -13.40 8.41
C LEU A 243 6.49 -13.10 9.02
N ARG A 244 6.68 -13.28 10.34
CA ARG A 244 7.99 -13.18 10.99
C ARG A 244 8.98 -14.21 10.44
N ASN A 245 8.51 -15.45 10.25
CA ASN A 245 9.34 -16.56 9.79
C ASN A 245 9.43 -16.61 8.26
N HIS A 246 8.35 -16.21 7.58
CA HIS A 246 8.19 -16.28 6.13
C HIS A 246 7.66 -14.94 5.58
N PRO A 247 8.51 -13.91 5.49
CA PRO A 247 8.06 -12.56 5.11
C PRO A 247 7.47 -12.50 3.69
N PHE A 248 7.91 -13.38 2.79
CA PHE A 248 7.40 -13.49 1.42
C PHE A 248 6.13 -14.33 1.29
N ALA A 249 5.58 -14.88 2.38
CA ALA A 249 4.45 -15.81 2.36
C ALA A 249 3.24 -15.26 1.59
N TYR A 250 3.03 -13.95 1.63
CA TYR A 250 1.91 -13.26 0.97
C TYR A 250 2.37 -12.27 -0.09
N GLY A 251 3.53 -12.51 -0.72
CA GLY A 251 4.13 -11.60 -1.70
C GLY A 251 5.02 -10.55 -1.06
N ASN A 252 4.93 -9.30 -1.53
CA ASN A 252 5.71 -8.22 -0.94
C ASN A 252 5.14 -7.82 0.41
N LEU A 253 5.96 -7.85 1.47
CA LEU A 253 5.53 -7.41 2.79
C LEU A 253 5.74 -5.90 2.91
N THR A 254 4.64 -5.17 3.12
CA THR A 254 4.63 -3.71 3.27
C THR A 254 3.74 -3.32 4.44
N VAL A 255 3.89 -2.08 4.94
CA VAL A 255 3.00 -1.56 5.98
C VAL A 255 1.54 -1.53 5.49
N ARG A 256 1.33 -1.18 4.23
CA ARG A 256 0.01 -1.20 3.60
C ARG A 256 -0.62 -2.58 3.63
N ASN A 257 0.11 -3.64 3.28
CA ASN A 257 -0.47 -5.00 3.31
C ASN A 257 -0.79 -5.47 4.73
N LEU A 258 -0.02 -5.04 5.73
CA LEU A 258 -0.34 -5.32 7.14
C LEU A 258 -1.65 -4.63 7.58
N LEU A 259 -1.88 -3.38 7.14
CA LEU A 259 -3.12 -2.63 7.38
C LEU A 259 -4.31 -3.22 6.63
N GLU A 260 -4.14 -3.57 5.35
CA GLU A 260 -5.15 -4.27 4.54
C GLU A 260 -5.54 -5.62 5.18
N THR A 261 -4.56 -6.38 5.69
CA THR A 261 -4.81 -7.67 6.35
C THR A 261 -5.70 -7.52 7.58
N ILE A 262 -5.50 -6.48 8.42
CA ILE A 262 -6.37 -6.22 9.58
C ILE A 262 -7.81 -6.05 9.13
N GLN A 263 -8.03 -5.22 8.11
CA GLN A 263 -9.37 -4.90 7.65
C GLN A 263 -10.08 -6.10 7.02
N HIS A 264 -9.37 -6.89 6.21
CA HIS A 264 -9.92 -8.14 5.67
C HIS A 264 -10.31 -9.10 6.81
N CYS A 265 -9.47 -9.22 7.84
CA CYS A 265 -9.81 -10.04 9.00
C CYS A 265 -11.03 -9.48 9.74
N MET A 266 -11.12 -8.17 9.99
CA MET A 266 -12.28 -7.57 10.65
C MET A 266 -13.58 -7.82 9.88
N LYS A 267 -13.56 -7.65 8.55
CA LYS A 267 -14.71 -7.92 7.67
C LYS A 267 -15.12 -9.40 7.68
N GLU A 268 -14.17 -10.31 7.68
CA GLU A 268 -14.44 -11.76 7.77
C GLU A 268 -15.15 -12.15 9.07
N PHE A 269 -14.82 -11.49 10.18
CA PHE A 269 -15.47 -11.70 11.48
C PHE A 269 -16.68 -10.77 11.72
N ASP A 270 -17.27 -10.26 10.64
CA ASP A 270 -18.51 -9.46 10.62
C ASP A 270 -18.41 -8.09 11.36
N PHE A 271 -17.24 -7.45 11.26
CA PHE A 271 -16.99 -6.08 11.73
C PHE A 271 -16.68 -5.13 10.56
N PRO A 272 -17.68 -4.74 9.74
CA PRO A 272 -17.45 -3.99 8.50
C PRO A 272 -17.06 -2.52 8.72
N ASP A 273 -17.57 -1.86 9.77
CA ASP A 273 -17.17 -0.49 10.14
C ASP A 273 -17.24 -0.25 11.65
N PRO A 274 -16.21 -0.64 12.42
CA PRO A 274 -16.25 -0.46 13.86
C PRO A 274 -16.17 0.99 14.35
N TYR A 275 -15.83 1.92 13.46
CA TYR A 275 -15.61 3.32 13.83
C TYR A 275 -16.78 4.22 13.41
N ILE A 276 -17.85 3.68 12.84
CA ILE A 276 -18.99 4.46 12.32
C ILE A 276 -19.57 5.44 13.37
N SER A 277 -19.84 4.98 14.59
CA SER A 277 -20.41 5.81 15.66
C SER A 277 -19.45 6.91 16.09
N VAL A 278 -18.15 6.61 16.12
CA VAL A 278 -17.09 7.57 16.45
C VAL A 278 -17.00 8.64 15.34
N LYS A 279 -16.92 8.22 14.08
CA LYS A 279 -16.91 9.13 12.91
C LYS A 279 -18.10 10.08 12.93
N GLN A 280 -19.31 9.56 13.17
CA GLN A 280 -20.53 10.38 13.23
C GLN A 280 -20.47 11.41 14.35
N SER A 281 -20.10 11.00 15.56
CA SER A 281 -19.98 11.90 16.71
C SER A 281 -18.93 12.99 16.48
N GLU A 282 -17.76 12.63 15.94
CA GLU A 282 -16.69 13.58 15.64
C GLU A 282 -17.07 14.54 14.52
N ASN A 283 -17.78 14.06 13.49
CA ASN A 283 -18.30 14.90 12.41
C ASN A 283 -19.29 15.94 12.95
N GLU A 284 -20.25 15.54 13.79
CA GLU A 284 -21.22 16.45 14.40
C GLU A 284 -20.52 17.51 15.28
N ALA A 285 -19.59 17.06 16.14
CA ALA A 285 -18.83 17.95 17.00
C ALA A 285 -17.98 18.96 16.19
N SER A 286 -17.38 18.52 15.08
CA SER A 286 -16.56 19.37 14.23
C SER A 286 -17.40 20.34 13.39
N LEU A 287 -18.56 19.91 12.89
CA LEU A 287 -19.50 20.77 12.17
C LEU A 287 -19.99 21.92 13.05
N SER A 288 -20.22 21.68 14.34
CA SER A 288 -20.62 22.74 15.28
C SER A 288 -19.58 23.87 15.42
N GLN A 289 -18.31 23.57 15.14
CA GLN A 289 -17.17 24.50 15.23
C GLN A 289 -16.76 25.08 13.85
N LEU A 290 -17.33 24.57 12.76
CA LEU A 290 -16.93 24.96 11.41
C LEU A 290 -17.13 26.46 11.17
N GLN A 291 -18.26 27.03 11.59
CA GLN A 291 -18.56 28.43 11.35
C GLN A 291 -17.53 29.37 11.99
N SER A 292 -17.23 29.16 13.28
CA SER A 292 -16.27 29.99 14.01
C SER A 292 -14.84 29.82 13.45
N ARG A 293 -14.45 28.61 13.04
CA ARG A 293 -13.17 28.37 12.38
C ARG A 293 -13.05 29.15 11.07
N LEU A 294 -14.10 29.15 10.24
CA LEU A 294 -14.10 29.88 8.97
C LEU A 294 -14.05 31.40 9.17
N GLU A 295 -14.76 31.93 10.15
CA GLU A 295 -14.72 33.35 10.52
C GLU A 295 -13.34 33.78 11.01
N TYR A 296 -12.71 32.96 11.86
CA TYR A 296 -11.34 33.17 12.32
C TYR A 296 -10.36 33.22 11.14
N LEU A 297 -10.41 32.23 10.25
CA LEU A 297 -9.54 32.18 9.07
C LEU A 297 -9.74 33.40 8.17
N ASP A 298 -10.99 33.80 7.92
CA ASP A 298 -11.32 34.97 7.09
C ASP A 298 -10.85 36.30 7.74
N SER A 299 -10.66 36.34 9.06
CA SER A 299 -10.17 37.53 9.78
C SER A 299 -8.66 37.75 9.66
N LEU A 300 -7.90 36.72 9.26
CA LEU A 300 -6.44 36.78 9.19
C LEU A 300 -5.95 37.44 7.90
N PRO A 301 -4.94 38.33 7.97
CA PRO A 301 -4.31 38.87 6.77
C PRO A 301 -3.41 37.82 6.07
N PHE A 302 -3.16 38.01 4.78
CA PHE A 302 -2.11 37.28 4.08
C PHE A 302 -0.72 37.76 4.54
N PRO A 303 0.29 36.87 4.73
CA PRO A 303 0.30 35.42 4.48
C PRO A 303 -0.10 34.54 5.68
N GLN A 304 -0.48 35.13 6.82
CA GLN A 304 -0.81 34.38 8.04
C GLN A 304 -1.97 33.40 7.83
N GLN A 305 -2.96 33.79 7.02
CA GLN A 305 -4.05 32.90 6.63
C GLN A 305 -3.54 31.60 5.96
N TYR A 306 -2.50 31.66 5.12
CA TYR A 306 -1.96 30.46 4.45
C TYR A 306 -1.32 29.49 5.43
N ASN A 307 -0.50 30.03 6.35
CA ASN A 307 0.12 29.23 7.40
C ASN A 307 -0.96 28.53 8.24
N GLU A 308 -1.99 29.27 8.64
CA GLU A 308 -3.05 28.74 9.49
C GLU A 308 -3.91 27.67 8.78
N LEU A 309 -4.09 27.78 7.47
CA LEU A 309 -4.76 26.74 6.66
C LEU A 309 -3.93 25.45 6.63
N VAL A 310 -2.63 25.56 6.38
CA VAL A 310 -1.73 24.39 6.31
C VAL A 310 -1.56 23.74 7.68
N VAL A 311 -1.34 24.54 8.71
CA VAL A 311 -1.29 24.06 10.10
C VAL A 311 -2.62 23.42 10.50
N GLY A 312 -3.75 23.96 10.04
CA GLY A 312 -5.07 23.34 10.22
C GLY A 312 -5.19 21.96 9.58
N MET A 313 -4.67 21.76 8.36
CA MET A 313 -4.62 20.44 7.74
C MET A 313 -3.75 19.46 8.53
N LEU A 314 -2.54 19.88 8.94
CA LEU A 314 -1.62 19.04 9.71
C LEU A 314 -2.22 18.67 11.09
N ALA A 315 -2.81 19.64 11.79
CA ALA A 315 -3.42 19.43 13.08
C ALA A 315 -4.67 18.56 13.00
N GLY A 316 -5.47 18.74 11.94
CA GLY A 316 -6.59 17.87 11.60
C GLY A 316 -6.15 16.42 11.43
N ASN A 317 -5.06 16.19 10.68
CA ASN A 317 -4.54 14.84 10.48
C ASN A 317 -4.13 14.14 11.79
N MET A 318 -3.85 14.87 12.88
CA MET A 318 -3.50 14.24 14.16
C MET A 318 -4.64 13.37 14.73
N PHE A 319 -5.90 13.57 14.32
CA PHE A 319 -7.07 12.84 14.82
C PHE A 319 -7.24 11.49 14.09
N ASP A 320 -6.40 10.52 14.46
CA ASP A 320 -6.34 9.19 13.85
C ASP A 320 -6.41 8.10 14.92
N TRP A 321 -7.46 7.28 14.79
CA TRP A 321 -7.78 6.21 15.74
C TRP A 321 -6.93 4.95 15.54
N GLY A 322 -6.22 4.83 14.42
CA GLY A 322 -5.22 3.79 14.19
C GLY A 322 -3.89 4.08 14.90
N ALA A 323 -3.61 5.34 15.26
CA ALA A 323 -2.38 5.72 15.93
C ALA A 323 -2.45 5.56 17.46
N LYS A 324 -1.66 4.64 18.01
CA LYS A 324 -1.66 4.35 19.47
C LYS A 324 -1.48 5.59 20.33
N ALA A 325 -0.53 6.46 20.00
CA ALA A 325 -0.20 7.65 20.78
C ALA A 325 -1.32 8.71 20.79
N ILE A 326 -2.07 8.83 19.70
CA ILE A 326 -3.18 9.78 19.59
C ILE A 326 -4.36 9.29 20.42
N VAL A 327 -4.72 8.01 20.29
CA VAL A 327 -5.80 7.41 21.08
C VAL A 327 -5.55 7.58 22.58
N ASP A 328 -4.30 7.41 23.03
CA ASP A 328 -3.95 7.57 24.43
C ASP A 328 -4.15 9.03 24.89
N ILE A 329 -3.81 10.02 24.04
CA ILE A 329 -4.04 11.45 24.29
C ILE A 329 -5.53 11.78 24.36
N MET A 330 -6.31 11.33 23.36
CA MET A 330 -7.75 11.60 23.26
C MET A 330 -8.55 10.99 24.41
N LYS A 331 -8.05 9.89 25.01
CA LYS A 331 -8.65 9.29 26.21
C LYS A 331 -8.28 10.02 27.51
N SER A 332 -7.16 10.73 27.54
CA SER A 332 -6.62 11.34 28.77
C SER A 332 -7.01 12.80 28.98
N GLU A 333 -7.21 13.56 27.91
CA GLU A 333 -7.38 15.01 27.94
C GLU A 333 -8.45 15.46 26.92
N GLU A 334 -9.06 16.63 27.14
CA GLU A 334 -9.84 17.29 26.08
C GLU A 334 -8.89 17.71 24.95
N PHE A 335 -8.99 17.03 23.81
CA PHE A 335 -8.08 17.21 22.68
C PHE A 335 -8.84 17.82 21.49
N GLY A 336 -8.63 19.11 21.25
CA GLY A 336 -9.20 19.85 20.12
C GLY A 336 -8.15 20.32 19.13
N LEU A 337 -8.59 21.05 18.10
CA LEU A 337 -7.69 21.56 17.05
C LEU A 337 -6.56 22.42 17.62
N SER A 338 -6.85 23.26 18.62
CA SER A 338 -5.87 24.15 19.26
C SER A 338 -4.76 23.37 19.97
N GLU A 339 -5.13 22.29 20.65
CA GLU A 339 -4.21 21.40 21.36
C GLU A 339 -3.37 20.60 20.38
N ALA A 340 -3.96 20.13 19.27
CA ALA A 340 -3.25 19.47 18.19
C ALA A 340 -2.19 20.38 17.57
N VAL A 341 -2.53 21.64 17.26
CA VAL A 341 -1.57 22.63 16.75
C VAL A 341 -0.36 22.79 17.69
N ARG A 342 -0.57 22.82 19.01
CA ARG A 342 0.54 22.96 19.99
C ARG A 342 1.45 21.74 20.08
N LYS A 343 0.99 20.56 19.66
CA LYS A 343 1.80 19.33 19.65
C LYS A 343 2.62 19.17 18.37
N ILE A 344 2.29 19.89 17.30
CA ILE A 344 3.10 19.92 16.09
C ILE A 344 4.39 20.71 16.38
N PRO A 345 5.58 20.18 16.06
CA PRO A 345 6.83 20.90 16.21
C PRO A 345 6.85 22.22 15.42
N ASP A 346 7.54 23.22 15.97
CA ASP A 346 7.84 24.44 15.24
C ASP A 346 8.67 24.15 13.99
N ARG A 347 8.54 25.03 12.98
CA ARG A 347 9.31 24.96 11.74
C ARG A 347 10.82 25.18 12.02
N PRO A 348 11.74 24.55 11.27
CA PRO A 348 11.49 23.75 10.06
C PRO A 348 10.98 22.34 10.39
N TRP A 349 10.00 21.90 9.61
CA TRP A 349 9.53 20.52 9.65
C TRP A 349 10.50 19.55 8.95
N VAL A 350 10.25 18.25 9.07
CA VAL A 350 11.08 17.20 8.43
C VAL A 350 11.13 17.37 6.92
N ILE A 351 9.98 17.69 6.32
CA ILE A 351 9.90 18.22 4.96
C ILE A 351 9.03 19.46 5.05
N ASP A 352 9.59 20.62 4.69
CA ASP A 352 8.97 21.93 4.88
C ASP A 352 9.10 22.78 3.62
N ASP A 353 8.16 22.58 2.69
CA ASP A 353 8.05 23.38 1.47
C ASP A 353 6.94 24.45 1.58
N LEU A 354 6.57 24.86 2.80
CA LEU A 354 5.46 25.80 3.01
C LEU A 354 5.74 27.16 2.38
N ASP A 355 6.96 27.69 2.53
CA ASP A 355 7.30 28.99 1.97
C ASP A 355 7.27 28.95 0.43
N VAL A 356 7.78 27.86 -0.17
CA VAL A 356 7.73 27.61 -1.62
C VAL A 356 6.28 27.55 -2.12
N TRP A 357 5.40 26.90 -1.35
CA TRP A 357 3.97 26.85 -1.67
C TRP A 357 3.31 28.23 -1.57
N ILE A 358 3.64 29.03 -0.56
CA ILE A 358 3.12 30.39 -0.40
C ILE A 358 3.55 31.29 -1.56
N GLU A 359 4.79 31.16 -2.03
CA GLU A 359 5.26 31.81 -3.24
C GLU A 359 4.46 31.36 -4.46
N ARG A 360 4.23 30.04 -4.61
CA ARG A 360 3.41 29.50 -5.70
C ARG A 360 1.98 30.04 -5.68
N LEU A 361 1.41 30.30 -4.51
CA LEU A 361 0.07 30.88 -4.38
C LEU A 361 -0.01 32.34 -4.85
N GLN A 362 1.11 33.03 -5.12
CA GLN A 362 1.10 34.36 -5.76
C GLN A 362 0.86 34.28 -7.28
N CYS A 363 1.13 33.12 -7.88
CA CYS A 363 0.86 32.86 -9.30
C CYS A 363 -0.64 32.60 -9.56
N PRO A 364 -1.07 32.52 -10.83
CA PRO A 364 -2.45 32.22 -11.18
C PRO A 364 -2.98 30.96 -10.46
N PRO A 365 -4.28 30.96 -10.10
CA PRO A 365 -4.91 29.82 -9.45
C PRO A 365 -4.91 28.59 -10.36
N HIS A 366 -4.83 27.43 -9.74
CA HIS A 366 -5.04 26.13 -10.39
C HIS A 366 -6.45 26.04 -10.97
N GLN A 367 -6.61 25.36 -12.08
CA GLN A 367 -7.90 25.13 -12.72
C GLN A 367 -8.72 24.09 -11.97
N GLN A 368 -8.07 22.99 -11.57
CA GLN A 368 -8.73 21.88 -10.91
C GLN A 368 -7.78 21.15 -9.95
N ALA A 369 -8.19 21.06 -8.68
CA ALA A 369 -7.50 20.31 -7.65
C ALA A 369 -8.22 18.99 -7.34
N ALA A 370 -7.47 17.91 -7.14
CA ALA A 370 -7.95 16.66 -6.55
C ALA A 370 -7.28 16.47 -5.19
N ILE A 371 -8.07 16.28 -4.14
CA ILE A 371 -7.60 16.13 -2.76
C ILE A 371 -8.01 14.73 -2.28
N PHE A 372 -7.03 13.86 -2.05
CA PHE A 372 -7.23 12.57 -1.39
C PHE A 372 -7.21 12.80 0.11
N ILE A 373 -8.37 12.59 0.74
CA ILE A 373 -8.61 12.88 2.16
C ILE A 373 -8.39 11.64 3.03
N ASP A 374 -7.99 11.85 4.29
CA ASP A 374 -7.73 10.82 5.30
C ASP A 374 -8.94 10.67 6.23
N ASN A 375 -8.97 11.39 7.36
CA ASN A 375 -9.85 11.09 8.49
C ASN A 375 -11.17 11.88 8.51
N SER A 376 -12.15 11.32 9.21
CA SER A 376 -13.39 12.00 9.61
C SER A 376 -13.14 13.04 10.71
N GLY A 377 -14.17 13.83 11.02
CA GLY A 377 -14.14 14.78 12.14
C GLY A 377 -13.28 16.00 11.84
N VAL A 378 -12.37 16.31 12.78
CA VAL A 378 -11.57 17.54 12.78
C VAL A 378 -10.75 17.66 11.50
N ASP A 379 -10.23 16.55 10.99
CA ASP A 379 -9.40 16.48 9.79
C ASP A 379 -10.12 17.04 8.56
N ILE A 380 -11.16 16.34 8.09
CA ILE A 380 -11.95 16.78 6.94
C ILE A 380 -12.68 18.10 7.19
N ILE A 381 -13.32 18.29 8.34
CA ILE A 381 -14.22 19.44 8.56
C ILE A 381 -13.48 20.71 8.93
N LEU A 382 -12.46 20.65 9.79
CA LEU A 382 -11.75 21.85 10.29
C LEU A 382 -10.37 22.05 9.64
N GLY A 383 -9.84 21.04 8.94
CA GLY A 383 -8.60 21.11 8.16
C GLY A 383 -8.85 21.23 6.66
N ILE A 384 -9.29 20.12 6.03
CA ILE A 384 -9.41 20.03 4.57
C ILE A 384 -10.50 20.94 4.00
N LEU A 385 -11.70 21.00 4.59
CA LEU A 385 -12.79 21.83 4.04
C LEU A 385 -12.45 23.33 4.02
N PRO A 386 -11.86 23.93 5.06
CA PRO A 386 -11.35 25.29 4.99
C PRO A 386 -10.30 25.49 3.89
N PHE A 387 -9.39 24.54 3.69
CA PHE A 387 -8.41 24.58 2.61
C PHE A 387 -9.07 24.48 1.22
N ALA A 388 -10.01 23.55 1.03
CA ALA A 388 -10.79 23.42 -0.20
C ALA A 388 -11.61 24.70 -0.48
N ARG A 389 -12.24 25.28 0.54
CA ARG A 389 -12.94 26.57 0.46
C ARG A 389 -12.01 27.69 0.03
N PHE A 390 -10.78 27.71 0.52
CA PHE A 390 -9.77 28.68 0.10
C PHE A 390 -9.45 28.54 -1.39
N LEU A 391 -9.18 27.32 -1.88
CA LEU A 391 -8.94 27.06 -3.32
C LEU A 391 -10.16 27.48 -4.18
N LEU A 392 -11.37 27.14 -3.73
CA LEU A 392 -12.62 27.54 -4.38
C LEU A 392 -12.79 29.07 -4.47
N SER A 393 -12.32 29.80 -3.44
CA SER A 393 -12.39 31.27 -3.43
C SER A 393 -11.42 31.91 -4.42
N ARG A 394 -10.34 31.22 -4.78
CA ARG A 394 -9.41 31.60 -5.84
C ARG A 394 -9.89 31.22 -7.25
N GLY A 395 -11.01 30.50 -7.37
CA GLY A 395 -11.58 30.07 -8.66
C GLY A 395 -11.23 28.65 -9.08
N THR A 396 -10.45 27.92 -8.29
CA THR A 396 -10.10 26.51 -8.54
C THR A 396 -11.30 25.60 -8.33
N LYS A 397 -11.54 24.66 -9.24
CA LYS A 397 -12.49 23.56 -9.01
C LYS A 397 -11.85 22.52 -8.11
N VAL A 398 -12.58 21.96 -7.15
CA VAL A 398 -12.03 21.02 -6.17
C VAL A 398 -12.80 19.71 -6.20
N MET A 399 -12.06 18.62 -6.22
CA MET A 399 -12.56 17.26 -6.10
C MET A 399 -12.01 16.67 -4.80
N LEU A 400 -12.90 16.26 -3.90
CA LEU A 400 -12.54 15.56 -2.68
C LEU A 400 -12.71 14.05 -2.93
N CYS A 401 -11.63 13.30 -2.78
CA CYS A 401 -11.53 11.89 -3.13
C CYS A 401 -11.49 11.05 -1.85
N ALA A 402 -12.54 10.27 -1.60
CA ALA A 402 -12.75 9.50 -0.37
C ALA A 402 -12.74 7.99 -0.62
N ASN A 403 -12.60 7.20 0.45
CA ASN A 403 -12.56 5.73 0.34
C ASN A 403 -13.89 5.14 -0.14
N SER A 404 -13.80 4.00 -0.83
CA SER A 404 -14.99 3.23 -1.23
C SER A 404 -15.59 2.47 -0.04
N GLU A 405 -14.71 1.90 0.77
CA GLU A 405 -15.06 1.08 1.92
C GLU A 405 -14.48 1.69 3.21
N PRO A 406 -15.11 1.43 4.37
CA PRO A 406 -14.61 1.88 5.66
C PRO A 406 -13.20 1.38 5.95
N ALA A 407 -12.36 2.27 6.46
CA ALA A 407 -11.00 1.96 6.88
C ALA A 407 -10.64 2.81 8.09
N LEU A 408 -10.51 2.22 9.28
CA LEU A 408 -10.34 3.00 10.52
C LEU A 408 -11.42 4.11 10.61
N ASN A 409 -11.01 5.33 10.91
CA ASN A 409 -11.85 6.52 10.93
C ASN A 409 -11.80 7.33 9.62
N ASP A 410 -11.31 6.75 8.52
CA ASP A 410 -11.26 7.40 7.21
C ASP A 410 -12.66 7.74 6.70
N VAL A 411 -12.76 8.83 5.95
CA VAL A 411 -14.00 9.25 5.30
C VAL A 411 -14.30 8.34 4.10
N THR A 412 -15.50 7.77 4.06
CA THR A 412 -16.01 7.09 2.87
C THR A 412 -16.73 8.05 1.93
N PHE A 413 -16.86 7.69 0.66
CA PHE A 413 -17.56 8.50 -0.35
C PHE A 413 -18.99 8.89 0.07
N LYS A 414 -19.75 7.94 0.63
CA LYS A 414 -21.12 8.19 1.09
C LYS A 414 -21.17 9.16 2.27
N GLU A 415 -20.22 9.04 3.21
CA GLU A 415 -20.11 9.96 4.35
C GLU A 415 -19.71 11.36 3.88
N LEU A 416 -18.80 11.46 2.91
CA LEU A 416 -18.37 12.73 2.34
C LEU A 416 -19.53 13.50 1.71
N GLU A 417 -20.44 12.82 1.00
CA GLU A 417 -21.64 13.48 0.44
C GLU A 417 -22.52 14.11 1.54
N VAL A 418 -22.69 13.41 2.66
CA VAL A 418 -23.44 13.91 3.82
C VAL A 418 -22.72 15.10 4.47
N ILE A 419 -21.41 14.99 4.69
CA ILE A 419 -20.57 16.05 5.27
C ILE A 419 -20.65 17.32 4.40
N LEU A 420 -20.54 17.18 3.07
CA LEU A 420 -20.62 18.32 2.15
C LEU A 420 -21.99 19.00 2.18
N HIS A 421 -23.07 18.23 2.26
CA HIS A 421 -24.42 18.78 2.41
C HIS A 421 -24.55 19.57 3.72
N GLN A 422 -24.12 19.02 4.85
CA GLN A 422 -24.16 19.67 6.16
C GLN A 422 -23.27 20.91 6.22
N ALA A 423 -22.03 20.82 5.72
CA ALA A 423 -21.11 21.95 5.63
C ALA A 423 -21.67 23.06 4.72
N GLY A 424 -22.42 22.72 3.67
CA GLY A 424 -23.14 23.68 2.84
C GLY A 424 -24.25 24.43 3.59
N MET A 425 -24.91 23.82 4.57
CA MET A 425 -25.90 24.53 5.40
C MET A 425 -25.25 25.59 6.29
N ILE A 426 -23.99 25.37 6.68
CA ILE A 426 -23.23 26.27 7.54
C ILE A 426 -22.55 27.38 6.70
N CYS A 427 -21.90 27.01 5.59
CA CYS A 427 -21.13 27.93 4.76
C CYS A 427 -21.76 28.15 3.38
N PRO A 428 -22.31 29.35 3.08
CA PRO A 428 -22.90 29.65 1.78
C PRO A 428 -21.93 29.50 0.59
N LYS A 429 -20.63 29.73 0.80
CA LYS A 429 -19.60 29.57 -0.25
C LYS A 429 -19.43 28.11 -0.64
N ILE A 430 -19.47 27.19 0.34
CA ILE A 430 -19.41 25.74 0.10
C ILE A 430 -20.67 25.29 -0.62
N LYS A 431 -21.86 25.69 -0.14
CA LYS A 431 -23.14 25.38 -0.79
C LYS A 431 -23.15 25.77 -2.26
N LYS A 432 -22.81 27.02 -2.55
CA LYS A 432 -22.72 27.53 -3.93
C LYS A 432 -21.75 26.71 -4.78
N ALA A 433 -20.59 26.34 -4.23
CA ALA A 433 -19.61 25.54 -4.95
C ALA A 433 -20.11 24.11 -5.27
N VAL A 434 -20.84 23.49 -4.34
CA VAL A 434 -21.48 22.17 -4.55
C VAL A 434 -22.58 22.27 -5.61
N ASP A 435 -23.48 23.25 -5.50
CA ASP A 435 -24.58 23.48 -6.44
C ASP A 435 -24.07 23.73 -7.87
N GLU A 436 -22.97 24.49 -8.00
CA GLU A 436 -22.31 24.79 -9.29
C GLU A 436 -21.38 23.66 -9.77
N LYS A 437 -21.29 22.54 -9.05
CA LYS A 437 -20.36 21.43 -9.33
C LYS A 437 -18.89 21.86 -9.42
N ARG A 438 -18.52 22.93 -8.70
CA ARG A 438 -17.12 23.34 -8.49
C ARG A 438 -16.48 22.61 -7.32
N LEU A 439 -17.27 22.11 -6.37
CA LEU A 439 -16.84 21.19 -5.33
C LEU A 439 -17.60 19.87 -5.51
N ILE A 440 -16.89 18.77 -5.76
CA ILE A 440 -17.49 17.44 -5.96
C ILE A 440 -16.82 16.40 -5.08
N ALA A 441 -17.59 15.44 -4.58
CA ALA A 441 -17.08 14.22 -3.98
C ALA A 441 -16.83 13.17 -5.08
N MET A 442 -15.75 12.40 -4.94
CA MET A 442 -15.44 11.28 -5.82
C MET A 442 -14.93 10.08 -5.01
N GLU A 443 -15.22 8.89 -5.52
CA GLU A 443 -14.85 7.62 -4.92
C GLU A 443 -13.49 7.15 -5.43
N THR A 444 -12.61 6.68 -4.53
CA THR A 444 -11.21 6.36 -4.86
C THR A 444 -10.94 4.91 -5.26
N ALA A 445 -11.87 3.99 -5.01
CA ALA A 445 -11.65 2.54 -5.05
C ALA A 445 -10.84 1.94 -3.89
N GLN A 446 -10.34 2.74 -2.95
CA GLN A 446 -9.51 2.24 -1.85
C GLN A 446 -10.37 1.58 -0.76
N ILE A 447 -9.84 0.49 -0.22
CA ILE A 447 -10.42 -0.30 0.88
C ILE A 447 -9.59 -0.19 2.17
N GLY A 448 -8.61 0.72 2.22
CA GLY A 448 -7.73 0.85 3.36
C GLY A 448 -7.15 2.24 3.55
N PRO A 449 -6.35 2.44 4.60
CA PRO A 449 -5.82 3.74 5.00
C PRO A 449 -4.64 4.22 4.13
N CYS A 450 -4.20 3.40 3.18
CA CYS A 450 -3.14 3.74 2.23
C CYS A 450 -3.73 3.99 0.84
N LEU A 451 -2.97 4.65 -0.02
CA LEU A 451 -3.41 5.03 -1.36
C LEU A 451 -2.52 4.38 -2.43
N ASP A 452 -3.09 3.44 -3.19
CA ASP A 452 -2.44 2.88 -4.37
C ASP A 452 -3.00 3.53 -5.66
N LEU A 453 -2.23 4.46 -6.22
CA LEU A 453 -2.59 5.18 -7.44
C LEU A 453 -2.48 4.31 -8.72
N SER A 454 -2.04 3.06 -8.62
CA SER A 454 -2.17 2.08 -9.72
C SER A 454 -3.58 1.48 -9.81
N ARG A 455 -4.40 1.65 -8.76
CA ARG A 455 -5.72 1.03 -8.62
C ARG A 455 -6.82 2.05 -8.27
N LEU A 456 -7.06 3.04 -9.13
CA LEU A 456 -8.15 4.00 -8.97
C LEU A 456 -9.45 3.55 -9.65
N ASP A 457 -10.57 4.08 -9.16
CA ASP A 457 -11.86 4.02 -9.85
C ASP A 457 -11.78 4.68 -11.24
N SER A 458 -12.39 4.04 -12.24
CA SER A 458 -12.35 4.48 -13.63
C SER A 458 -13.04 5.84 -13.85
N LYS A 459 -14.07 6.20 -13.07
CA LYS A 459 -14.72 7.52 -13.16
C LYS A 459 -13.82 8.59 -12.55
N LEU A 460 -13.20 8.29 -11.40
CA LEU A 460 -12.21 9.18 -10.79
C LEU A 460 -11.03 9.42 -11.74
N ALA A 461 -10.42 8.37 -12.29
CA ALA A 461 -9.30 8.49 -13.22
C ALA A 461 -9.66 9.38 -14.42
N LYS A 462 -10.85 9.21 -15.02
CA LYS A 462 -11.32 10.08 -16.11
C LYS A 462 -11.50 11.54 -15.67
N ALA A 463 -12.02 11.77 -14.47
CA ALA A 463 -12.23 13.11 -13.94
C ALA A 463 -10.92 13.82 -13.56
N MET A 464 -9.85 13.06 -13.32
CA MET A 464 -8.52 13.56 -12.97
C MET A 464 -7.66 13.99 -14.18
N ILE A 465 -8.08 13.73 -15.43
CA ILE A 465 -7.27 14.04 -16.63
C ILE A 465 -6.82 15.51 -16.70
N ASN A 466 -7.68 16.43 -16.25
CA ASN A 466 -7.42 17.88 -16.30
C ASN A 466 -6.99 18.48 -14.95
N VAL A 467 -6.65 17.65 -13.97
CA VAL A 467 -6.20 18.11 -12.66
C VAL A 467 -4.79 18.66 -12.77
N ASP A 468 -4.61 19.91 -12.34
CA ASP A 468 -3.31 20.59 -12.30
C ASP A 468 -2.75 20.76 -10.88
N LEU A 469 -3.51 20.38 -9.85
CA LEU A 469 -3.06 20.24 -8.46
C LEU A 469 -3.53 18.93 -7.83
N LEU A 470 -2.60 18.07 -7.44
CA LEU A 470 -2.86 16.86 -6.66
C LEU A 470 -2.49 17.07 -5.20
N VAL A 471 -3.43 16.90 -4.28
CA VAL A 471 -3.18 16.96 -2.83
C VAL A 471 -3.40 15.56 -2.26
N ILE A 472 -2.40 15.03 -1.57
CA ILE A 472 -2.47 13.76 -0.86
C ILE A 472 -2.26 14.09 0.62
N GLU A 473 -3.26 13.77 1.42
CA GLU A 473 -3.27 14.02 2.86
C GLU A 473 -3.29 12.70 3.62
N GLY A 474 -2.60 12.66 4.76
CA GLY A 474 -2.59 11.51 5.65
C GLY A 474 -1.29 10.71 5.68
N MET A 475 -0.93 10.18 6.84
CA MET A 475 0.29 9.37 7.03
C MET A 475 0.26 8.09 6.19
N GLY A 476 -0.89 7.40 6.12
CA GLY A 476 -1.06 6.20 5.29
C GLY A 476 -0.90 6.48 3.80
N ARG A 477 -1.55 7.55 3.32
CA ARG A 477 -1.62 7.94 1.90
C ARG A 477 -0.38 8.68 1.39
N THR A 478 0.35 9.37 2.28
CA THR A 478 1.51 10.23 1.94
C THR A 478 2.85 9.67 2.40
N VAL A 479 2.95 9.10 3.61
CA VAL A 479 4.23 8.67 4.18
C VAL A 479 4.46 7.20 3.92
N HIS A 480 3.49 6.35 4.25
CA HIS A 480 3.56 4.91 3.97
C HIS A 480 3.44 4.63 2.48
N THR A 481 2.66 5.45 1.77
CA THR A 481 2.53 5.39 0.31
C THR A 481 2.77 6.76 -0.32
N ASN A 482 3.23 6.82 -1.58
CA ASN A 482 3.30 8.03 -2.41
C ASN A 482 4.31 9.14 -2.05
N LEU A 483 5.09 9.04 -0.97
CA LEU A 483 6.07 10.07 -0.57
C LEU A 483 7.05 10.43 -1.71
N ASN A 484 7.45 9.41 -2.46
CA ASN A 484 8.42 9.48 -3.55
C ASN A 484 7.76 9.35 -4.95
N ALA A 485 6.44 9.32 -5.03
CA ALA A 485 5.73 9.23 -6.31
C ALA A 485 5.90 10.52 -7.12
N ASN A 486 6.03 10.40 -8.44
CA ASN A 486 6.23 11.53 -9.35
C ASN A 486 4.98 11.79 -10.20
N PHE A 487 4.59 13.05 -10.31
CA PHE A 487 3.36 13.47 -10.98
C PHE A 487 3.61 14.44 -12.13
N THR A 488 2.73 14.39 -13.13
CA THR A 488 2.73 15.29 -14.29
C THR A 488 2.16 16.68 -13.98
N CYS A 489 1.52 16.84 -12.83
CA CYS A 489 0.97 18.09 -12.32
C CYS A 489 1.69 18.53 -11.03
N GLU A 490 1.34 19.70 -10.50
CA GLU A 490 1.80 20.10 -9.17
C GLU A 490 1.22 19.16 -8.12
N SER A 491 2.01 18.82 -7.11
CA SER A 491 1.58 17.95 -6.03
C SER A 491 1.91 18.51 -4.66
N LEU A 492 0.97 18.33 -3.73
CA LEU A 492 1.14 18.61 -2.32
C LEU A 492 0.92 17.33 -1.52
N ARG A 493 1.83 17.05 -0.61
CA ARG A 493 1.82 15.88 0.27
C ARG A 493 1.87 16.37 1.70
N VAL A 494 0.82 16.09 2.47
CA VAL A 494 0.61 16.63 3.82
C VAL A 494 0.39 15.49 4.80
N ALA A 495 1.18 15.39 5.86
CA ALA A 495 1.00 14.38 6.89
C ALA A 495 1.65 14.77 8.22
N VAL A 496 1.14 14.22 9.32
CA VAL A 496 1.82 14.20 10.61
C VAL A 496 2.23 12.78 10.95
N ILE A 497 3.50 12.58 11.33
CA ILE A 497 4.04 11.26 11.65
C ILE A 497 3.69 10.90 13.09
N LYS A 498 2.76 9.94 13.24
CA LYS A 498 2.20 9.51 14.53
C LYS A 498 2.91 8.29 15.12
N ASN A 499 4.12 8.01 14.63
CA ASN A 499 4.94 6.89 15.06
C ASN A 499 6.37 7.36 15.33
N LYS A 500 6.83 7.25 16.58
CA LYS A 500 8.13 7.76 17.02
C LYS A 500 9.30 7.14 16.28
N TRP A 501 9.28 5.82 16.07
CA TRP A 501 10.38 5.12 15.38
C TRP A 501 10.48 5.58 13.92
N LEU A 502 9.34 5.71 13.24
CA LEU A 502 9.31 6.21 11.87
C LEU A 502 9.74 7.68 11.78
N ALA A 503 9.30 8.51 12.72
CA ALA A 503 9.69 9.92 12.76
C ALA A 503 11.20 10.07 12.90
N GLN A 504 11.81 9.32 13.82
CA GLN A 504 13.27 9.28 14.00
C GLN A 504 14.00 8.83 12.74
N ARG A 505 13.46 7.82 12.04
CA ARG A 505 14.03 7.32 10.78
C ARG A 505 13.95 8.34 9.64
N LEU A 506 12.96 9.23 9.68
CA LEU A 506 12.83 10.36 8.75
C LEU A 506 13.57 11.63 9.23
N GLY A 507 14.28 11.58 10.36
CA GLY A 507 15.07 12.70 10.88
C GLY A 507 14.29 13.71 11.74
N GLY A 508 13.12 13.33 12.25
CA GLY A 508 12.29 14.14 13.16
C GLY A 508 12.00 13.47 14.50
N ASP A 509 11.14 14.11 15.30
CA ASP A 509 10.59 13.53 16.53
C ASP A 509 9.09 13.22 16.35
N MET A 510 8.47 12.63 17.37
CA MET A 510 7.04 12.35 17.40
C MET A 510 6.21 13.57 16.95
N PHE A 511 5.22 13.34 16.09
CA PHE A 511 4.40 14.38 15.46
C PHE A 511 5.15 15.28 14.48
N ALA A 512 6.34 14.86 14.02
CA ALA A 512 7.01 15.49 12.88
C ALA A 512 6.05 15.66 11.70
N ALA A 513 5.97 16.89 11.19
CA ALA A 513 5.15 17.23 10.05
C ALA A 513 5.91 17.01 8.73
N VAL A 514 5.15 16.65 7.70
CA VAL A 514 5.57 16.55 6.32
C VAL A 514 4.66 17.46 5.52
N PHE A 515 5.23 18.52 4.94
CA PHE A 515 4.58 19.38 3.97
C PHE A 515 5.48 19.48 2.75
N LYS A 516 5.23 18.60 1.77
CA LYS A 516 6.05 18.47 0.56
C LYS A 516 5.31 19.02 -0.64
N TYR A 517 5.81 20.10 -1.21
CA TYR A 517 5.33 20.66 -2.48
C TYR A 517 6.28 20.23 -3.59
N THR A 518 5.74 19.76 -4.72
CA THR A 518 6.55 19.37 -5.87
C THR A 518 5.94 19.93 -7.15
N PRO A 519 6.69 20.72 -7.93
CA PRO A 519 6.24 21.18 -9.24
C PRO A 519 6.13 20.01 -10.23
N PRO A 520 5.43 20.17 -11.37
CA PRO A 520 5.30 19.11 -12.36
C PRO A 520 6.67 18.70 -12.91
N MET A 521 6.90 17.40 -13.02
CA MET A 521 8.06 16.87 -13.73
C MET A 521 7.91 17.20 -15.23
N LEU A 522 8.78 18.08 -15.75
CA LEU A 522 8.90 18.31 -17.19
C LEU A 522 9.30 16.98 -17.84
N LYS A 523 8.49 16.49 -18.79
CA LYS A 523 8.91 15.39 -19.66
C LYS A 523 10.11 15.89 -20.48
N ASN A 524 11.30 15.37 -20.16
CA ASN A 524 12.49 15.54 -21.01
C ASN A 524 12.31 14.84 -22.35
#